data_AF-A0A514C304-F1
#
_entry.id   AF-A0A514C304-F1
#
_cell.length_a   1.000
_cell.length_b   1.000
_cell.length_c   1.000
_cell.angle_alpha   90.00
_cell.angle_beta   90.00
_cell.angle_gamma   90.00
#
_symmetry.space_group_name_H-M   'P 1'
#
loop_
_entity.id
_entity.type
_entity.pdbx_description
1 polymer ?
#
loop_
_entity_poly.entity_id
_entity_poly.type
_entity_poly.pdbx_seq_one_letter_code
_entity_poly.pdbx_strand_id
1 'polypeptide(L)'
;MRLLTPEDALPTYALARLYDPALTLPDWTAQLARSVTEEGTFGAFRGTTARALLRYIVTRAADGAEVAVIRWVTAFDLIDPEQVAEDLVTAVRKLEDAESRLTAWAPNARRTPGFDKAVAGEAVLHSVL
;
A
#
# COMPACT_ATOMS: atom_id res chain seq x y z
N MET A 1 -11.48 -2.02 5.93
CA MET A 1 -10.03 -1.95 5.63
C MET A 1 -9.27 -2.23 6.93
N ARG A 2 -8.12 -2.91 6.88
CA ARG A 2 -7.35 -3.25 8.09
C ARG A 2 -5.88 -3.53 7.77
N LEU A 3 -5.03 -3.41 8.78
CA LEU A 3 -3.63 -3.86 8.69
C LEU A 3 -3.61 -5.38 8.57
N LEU A 4 -2.76 -5.89 7.69
CA LEU A 4 -2.64 -7.31 7.42
C LEU A 4 -1.69 -7.99 8.41
N THR A 5 -1.99 -9.24 8.74
CA THR A 5 -1.16 -10.13 9.54
C THR A 5 -0.77 -11.36 8.72
N PRO A 6 0.14 -12.23 9.20
CA PRO A 6 0.49 -13.46 8.48
C PRO A 6 -0.69 -14.37 8.14
N GLU A 7 -1.78 -14.34 8.91
CA GLU A 7 -3.02 -15.09 8.64
C GLU A 7 -3.72 -14.63 7.36
N ASP A 8 -3.48 -13.39 6.94
CA ASP A 8 -4.04 -12.80 5.73
C ASP A 8 -3.24 -13.10 4.47
N ALA A 9 -2.12 -13.82 4.58
CA ALA A 9 -1.21 -14.03 3.46
C ALA A 9 -1.92 -14.69 2.28
N LEU A 10 -2.61 -15.81 2.50
CA LEU A 10 -3.28 -16.56 1.43
C LEU A 10 -4.36 -15.74 0.69
N PRO A 11 -5.34 -15.09 1.35
CA PRO A 11 -6.39 -14.33 0.66
C PRO A 11 -5.91 -13.06 -0.04
N THR A 12 -4.70 -12.58 0.26
CA THR A 12 -4.13 -11.33 -0.30
C THR A 12 -3.02 -11.57 -1.32
N TYR A 13 -2.44 -12.79 -1.34
CA TYR A 13 -1.27 -13.12 -2.13
C TYR A 13 -1.44 -12.88 -3.64
N ALA A 14 -2.63 -13.17 -4.19
CA ALA A 14 -2.89 -12.93 -5.60
C ALA A 14 -2.72 -11.45 -5.99
N LEU A 15 -3.19 -10.52 -5.15
CA LEU A 15 -3.02 -9.09 -5.37
C LEU A 15 -1.56 -8.66 -5.17
N ALA A 16 -0.87 -9.19 -4.17
CA ALA A 16 0.54 -8.90 -3.94
C ALA A 16 1.40 -9.29 -5.16
N ARG A 17 1.08 -10.42 -5.81
CA ARG A 17 1.76 -10.87 -7.03
C ARG A 17 1.49 -10.02 -8.28
N LEU A 18 0.42 -9.23 -8.31
CA LEU A 18 0.21 -8.30 -9.43
C LEU A 18 1.25 -7.18 -9.41
N TYR A 19 1.72 -6.78 -8.22
CA TYR A 19 2.83 -5.84 -8.06
C TYR A 19 4.19 -6.54 -8.25
N ASP A 20 4.41 -7.67 -7.58
CA ASP A 20 5.65 -8.45 -7.70
C ASP A 20 5.36 -9.89 -8.19
N PRO A 21 5.43 -10.15 -9.50
CA PRO A 21 5.14 -11.47 -10.06
C PRO A 21 6.06 -12.59 -9.56
N ALA A 22 7.25 -12.25 -9.07
CA ALA A 22 8.23 -13.21 -8.55
C ALA A 22 8.03 -13.54 -7.06
N LEU A 23 7.17 -12.79 -6.36
CA LEU A 23 6.88 -12.99 -4.94
C LEU A 23 6.34 -14.40 -4.67
N THR A 24 6.94 -15.10 -3.70
CA THR A 24 6.46 -16.40 -3.22
C THR A 24 5.54 -16.24 -2.01
N LEU A 25 4.65 -17.21 -1.76
CA LEU A 25 3.74 -17.15 -0.62
C LEU A 25 4.49 -17.14 0.73
N PRO A 26 5.55 -17.94 0.94
CA PRO A 26 6.37 -17.83 2.15
C PRO A 26 6.99 -16.44 2.34
N ASP A 27 7.51 -15.83 1.27
CA ASP A 27 8.08 -14.48 1.35
C ASP A 27 7.02 -13.44 1.70
N TRP A 28 5.82 -13.58 1.12
CA TRP A 28 4.68 -12.72 1.46
C TRP A 28 4.28 -12.85 2.93
N THR A 29 4.14 -14.08 3.44
CA THR A 29 3.83 -14.31 4.85
C THR A 29 4.90 -13.72 5.77
N ALA A 30 6.18 -13.90 5.44
CA ALA A 30 7.30 -13.33 6.20
C ALA A 30 7.27 -11.79 6.17
N GLN A 31 6.86 -11.21 5.05
CA GLN A 31 6.70 -9.77 4.92
C GLN A 31 5.58 -9.22 5.82
N LEU A 32 4.44 -9.91 5.88
CA LEU A 32 3.32 -9.52 6.76
C LEU A 32 3.61 -9.71 8.25
N ALA A 33 4.68 -10.44 8.59
CA ALA A 33 5.15 -10.61 9.97
C ALA A 33 6.08 -9.48 10.44
N ARG A 34 6.48 -8.56 9.56
CA ARG A 34 7.40 -7.47 9.91
C ARG A 34 6.76 -6.46 10.87
N SER A 35 7.59 -5.77 11.64
CA SER A 35 7.12 -4.82 12.64
C SER A 35 6.36 -3.67 12.00
N VAL A 36 5.17 -3.39 12.51
CA VAL A 36 4.28 -2.31 12.03
C VAL A 36 4.90 -0.92 12.17
N THR A 37 5.89 -0.79 13.06
CA THR A 37 6.69 0.44 13.28
C THR A 37 7.76 0.65 12.22
N GLU A 38 8.09 -0.38 11.44
CA GLU A 38 9.10 -0.33 10.37
C GLU A 38 8.43 -0.40 9.01
N GLU A 39 7.38 -1.20 8.86
CA GLU A 39 6.60 -1.31 7.64
C GLU A 39 5.26 -2.02 7.88
N GLY A 40 4.35 -1.88 6.92
CA GLY A 40 3.09 -2.60 6.99
C GLY A 40 2.37 -2.66 5.66
N THR A 41 1.37 -3.52 5.59
CA THR A 41 0.46 -3.58 4.45
C THR A 41 -0.98 -3.49 4.94
N PHE A 42 -1.74 -2.54 4.39
CA PHE A 42 -3.18 -2.47 4.57
C PHE A 42 -3.90 -3.20 3.45
N GLY A 43 -4.98 -3.90 3.81
CA GLY A 43 -5.91 -4.49 2.86
C GLY A 43 -7.30 -3.87 2.95
N ALA A 44 -7.88 -3.55 1.80
CA ALA A 44 -9.30 -3.30 1.63
C ALA A 44 -9.99 -4.62 1.26
N PHE A 45 -11.08 -4.94 1.94
CA PHE A 45 -11.80 -6.20 1.77
C PHE A 45 -13.28 -5.95 1.51
N ARG A 46 -13.89 -6.82 0.71
CA ARG A 46 -15.34 -6.98 0.59
C ARG A 46 -15.69 -8.40 1.00
N GLY A 47 -16.22 -8.56 2.22
CA GLY A 47 -16.32 -9.89 2.84
C GLY A 47 -14.93 -10.47 3.08
N THR A 48 -14.67 -11.68 2.57
CA THR A 48 -13.37 -12.36 2.68
C THR A 48 -12.42 -12.05 1.53
N THR A 49 -12.88 -11.37 0.48
CA THR A 49 -12.08 -11.09 -0.72
C THR A 49 -11.33 -9.77 -0.56
N ALA A 50 -10.00 -9.83 -0.65
CA ALA A 50 -9.18 -8.64 -0.76
C ALA A 50 -9.42 -7.96 -2.12
N ARG A 51 -9.58 -6.64 -2.10
CA ARG A 51 -9.86 -5.81 -3.29
C ARG A 51 -8.73 -4.84 -3.58
N ALA A 52 -7.99 -4.44 -2.56
CA ALA A 52 -6.80 -3.62 -2.75
C ALA A 52 -5.84 -3.79 -1.59
N LEU A 53 -4.58 -3.50 -1.88
CA LEU A 53 -3.46 -3.57 -0.98
C LEU A 53 -2.67 -2.27 -1.08
N LEU A 54 -2.19 -1.76 0.06
CA LEU A 54 -1.25 -0.65 0.12
C LEU A 54 -0.14 -1.04 1.07
N ARG A 55 1.11 -1.00 0.60
CA ARG A 55 2.28 -1.19 1.46
C ARG A 55 2.95 0.14 1.77
N TYR A 56 3.36 0.31 3.01
CA TYR A 56 4.19 1.42 3.47
C TYR A 56 5.46 0.89 4.16
N ILE A 57 6.48 1.73 4.22
CA ILE A 57 7.66 1.59 5.09
C ILE A 57 7.80 2.87 5.92
N VAL A 58 8.47 2.79 7.05
CA VAL A 58 8.85 3.92 7.89
C VAL A 58 10.32 4.20 7.69
N THR A 59 10.67 5.47 7.43
CA THR A 59 12.05 5.93 7.27
C THR A 59 12.25 7.24 8.03
N ARG A 60 13.48 7.75 8.06
CA ARG A 60 13.81 9.04 8.69
C ARG A 60 14.18 10.08 7.64
N ALA A 61 13.59 11.25 7.74
CA ALA A 61 13.94 12.42 6.96
C ALA A 61 15.29 13.01 7.41
N ALA A 62 15.83 13.93 6.61
CA ALA A 62 17.11 14.58 6.89
C ALA A 62 17.12 15.42 8.19
N ASP A 63 15.95 15.86 8.65
CA ASP A 63 15.74 16.55 9.92
C ASP A 63 15.58 15.58 11.12
N GLY A 64 15.65 14.27 10.87
CA GLY A 64 15.50 13.22 11.89
C GLY A 64 14.07 12.78 12.15
N ALA A 65 13.06 13.41 11.52
CA ALA A 65 11.66 13.04 11.69
C ALA A 65 11.35 11.68 11.06
N GLU A 66 10.50 10.89 11.71
CA GLU A 66 9.98 9.65 11.13
C GLU A 66 8.88 9.94 10.11
N VAL A 67 8.97 9.23 8.98
CA VAL A 67 8.17 9.44 7.78
C VAL A 67 7.70 8.09 7.28
N ALA A 68 6.38 7.90 7.22
CA ALA A 68 5.78 6.79 6.50
C ALA A 68 5.76 7.08 5.00
N VAL A 69 6.31 6.14 4.22
CA VAL A 69 6.42 6.19 2.75
C VAL A 69 5.63 5.04 2.16
N ILE A 70 4.63 5.38 1.34
CA ILE A 70 3.89 4.39 0.57
C ILE A 70 4.81 3.82 -0.51
N ARG A 71 5.03 2.50 -0.50
CA ARG A 71 5.88 1.79 -1.45
C ARG A 71 5.14 1.43 -2.72
N TRP A 72 3.90 0.95 -2.57
CA TRP A 72 3.05 0.58 -3.70
C TRP A 72 1.61 0.43 -3.26
N VAL A 73 0.72 0.54 -4.25
CA VAL A 73 -0.72 0.30 -4.12
C VAL A 73 -1.13 -0.62 -5.25
N THR A 74 -1.86 -1.68 -4.94
CA THR A 74 -2.49 -2.55 -5.93
C THR A 74 -3.97 -2.56 -5.65
N ALA A 75 -4.78 -2.09 -6.59
CA ALA A 75 -6.23 -2.16 -6.49
C ALA A 75 -6.79 -2.99 -7.65
N PHE A 76 -7.63 -3.96 -7.29
CA PHE A 76 -8.44 -4.73 -8.22
C PHE A 76 -9.91 -4.43 -7.90
N ASP A 77 -10.37 -3.28 -8.38
CA ASP A 77 -11.79 -2.98 -8.46
C ASP A 77 -12.23 -2.86 -9.91
N LEU A 78 -13.37 -3.49 -10.22
CA LEU A 78 -13.95 -3.50 -11.55
C LEU A 78 -14.68 -2.19 -11.87
N ILE A 79 -14.97 -1.37 -10.85
CA ILE A 79 -15.84 -0.20 -10.98
C ILE A 79 -15.05 1.09 -10.76
N ASP A 80 -14.32 1.20 -9.65
CA ASP A 80 -13.60 2.43 -9.32
C ASP A 80 -12.33 2.13 -8.50
N PRO A 81 -11.21 1.77 -9.14
CA PRO A 81 -9.98 1.44 -8.45
C PRO A 81 -9.28 2.68 -7.86
N GLU A 82 -9.61 3.90 -8.31
CA GLU A 82 -9.06 5.15 -7.79
C GLU A 82 -9.62 5.46 -6.40
N GLN A 83 -10.95 5.38 -6.23
CA GLN A 83 -11.58 5.61 -4.93
C GLN A 83 -11.08 4.64 -3.84
N VAL A 84 -10.84 3.38 -4.20
CA VAL A 84 -10.32 2.37 -3.27
C VAL A 84 -8.87 2.66 -2.86
N ALA A 85 -8.05 3.18 -3.78
CA ALA A 85 -6.69 3.61 -3.46
C ALA A 85 -6.69 4.83 -2.52
N GLU A 86 -7.58 5.80 -2.73
CA GLU A 86 -7.73 6.97 -1.85
C GLU A 86 -8.18 6.59 -0.43
N ASP A 87 -9.12 5.65 -0.31
CA ASP A 87 -9.58 5.12 0.98
C ASP A 87 -8.43 4.45 1.75
N LEU A 88 -7.57 3.70 1.03
CA LEU A 88 -6.37 3.09 1.60
C LEU A 88 -5.38 4.14 2.13
N VAL A 89 -5.09 5.17 1.34
CA VAL A 89 -4.21 6.28 1.76
C VAL A 89 -4.79 6.98 2.99
N THR A 90 -6.09 7.25 2.99
CA THR A 90 -6.79 7.92 4.09
C THR A 90 -6.65 7.14 5.40
N ALA A 91 -6.74 5.83 5.35
CA ALA A 91 -6.71 5.04 6.56
C ALA A 91 -5.29 4.71 7.05
N VAL A 92 -4.27 4.74 6.19
CA VAL A 92 -2.87 4.82 6.62
C VAL A 92 -2.64 6.14 7.37
N ARG A 93 -3.12 7.28 6.84
CA ARG A 93 -3.03 8.58 7.52
C ARG A 93 -3.67 8.55 8.91
N LYS A 94 -4.81 7.88 9.07
CA LYS A 94 -5.48 7.73 10.37
C LYS A 94 -4.71 6.86 11.37
N LEU A 95 -3.89 5.92 10.90
CA LEU A 95 -3.06 5.11 11.79
C LEU A 95 -1.84 5.90 12.31
N GLU A 96 -1.48 6.99 11.64
CA GLU A 96 -0.26 7.79 11.84
C GLU A 96 -0.50 9.16 12.52
N ASP A 97 -1.71 9.49 12.99
CA ASP A 97 -1.93 10.71 13.79
C ASP A 97 -1.20 10.57 15.15
N ALA A 98 -0.21 11.38 15.54
CA ALA A 98 -0.18 12.84 15.48
C ALA A 98 1.21 13.50 15.24
N GLU A 99 2.27 12.78 14.87
CA GLU A 99 3.62 13.38 14.66
C GLU A 99 4.36 12.92 13.38
N SER A 100 3.93 11.84 12.74
CA SER A 100 4.60 11.29 11.56
C SER A 100 4.18 12.02 10.28
N ARG A 101 5.12 12.69 9.60
CA ARG A 101 4.87 13.31 8.29
C ARG A 101 4.72 12.23 7.23
N LEU A 102 3.49 11.91 6.80
CA LEU A 102 3.27 10.96 5.72
C LEU A 102 3.67 11.58 4.37
N THR A 103 4.67 11.03 3.68
CA THR A 103 5.12 11.51 2.37
C THR A 103 4.81 10.47 1.30
N ALA A 104 3.94 10.81 0.34
CA ALA A 104 3.78 10.01 -0.87
C ALA A 104 5.03 10.17 -1.73
N TRP A 105 5.72 9.06 -2.03
CA TRP A 105 6.85 9.07 -2.96
C TRP A 105 6.66 8.01 -4.04
N ALA A 106 6.95 8.40 -5.27
CA ALA A 106 6.92 7.56 -6.45
C ALA A 106 8.25 7.69 -7.20
N PRO A 107 9.07 6.63 -7.30
CA PRO A 107 10.37 6.69 -7.95
C PRO A 107 10.30 7.07 -9.45
N ASN A 108 9.13 6.91 -10.09
CA ASN A 108 8.90 7.22 -11.50
C ASN A 108 8.12 8.51 -11.78
N ALA A 109 7.89 9.37 -10.78
CA ALA A 109 7.24 10.67 -10.98
C ALA A 109 8.14 11.61 -11.81
N ARG A 110 8.08 11.48 -13.14
CA ARG A 110 8.60 12.51 -14.07
C ARG A 110 7.92 13.82 -13.71
N ARG A 111 8.70 14.75 -13.13
CA ARG A 111 8.40 16.17 -12.84
C ARG A 111 6.98 16.60 -13.27
N THR A 112 5.99 16.35 -12.45
CA THR A 112 4.61 16.80 -12.68
C THR A 112 4.03 17.25 -11.34
N PRO A 113 3.34 18.40 -11.24
CA PRO A 113 2.83 18.89 -9.96
C PRO A 113 1.60 18.06 -9.52
N GLY A 114 1.59 17.62 -8.26
CA GLY A 114 0.43 17.00 -7.60
C GLY A 114 0.76 15.72 -6.83
N PHE A 115 0.44 15.71 -5.53
CA PHE A 115 0.57 14.56 -4.62
C PHE A 115 -0.24 13.34 -5.12
N ASP A 116 -1.41 13.59 -5.70
CA ASP A 116 -2.39 12.56 -6.06
C ASP A 116 -1.98 11.75 -7.31
N LYS A 117 -1.17 12.33 -8.21
CA LYS A 117 -0.64 11.62 -9.39
C LYS A 117 0.72 10.95 -9.18
N ALA A 118 1.42 11.24 -8.09
CA ALA A 118 2.63 10.51 -7.73
C ALA A 118 2.27 9.04 -7.42
N VAL A 119 1.19 8.80 -6.67
CA VAL A 119 0.69 7.46 -6.37
C VAL A 119 0.26 6.69 -7.63
N ALA A 120 -0.23 7.40 -8.66
CA ALA A 120 -0.76 6.82 -9.90
C ALA A 120 0.31 6.23 -10.86
N GLY A 121 1.60 6.53 -10.68
CA GLY A 121 2.67 6.04 -11.56
C GLY A 121 3.19 4.62 -11.25
N GLU A 122 2.91 4.11 -10.05
CA GLU A 122 3.31 2.78 -9.56
C GLU A 122 2.09 1.93 -9.14
N ALA A 123 0.90 2.49 -9.23
CA ALA A 123 -0.31 1.73 -9.02
C ALA A 123 -0.50 0.76 -10.18
N VAL A 124 -0.37 -0.54 -9.92
CA VAL A 124 -0.84 -1.55 -10.85
C VAL A 124 -2.37 -1.57 -10.75
N LEU A 125 -2.99 -0.62 -11.44
CA LEU A 125 -4.44 -0.52 -11.60
C LEU A 125 -4.84 -1.46 -12.73
N HIS A 126 -5.22 -2.68 -12.38
CA HIS A 126 -5.82 -3.58 -13.36
C HIS A 126 -7.30 -3.24 -13.49
N SER A 127 -7.66 -2.55 -14.57
CA SER A 127 -9.03 -2.48 -15.07
C SER A 127 -9.26 -3.64 -16.03
N VAL A 128 -10.35 -4.38 -15.85
CA VAL A 128 -10.85 -5.35 -16.82
C VAL A 128 -11.97 -4.68 -17.59
N LEU A 129 -11.61 -3.80 -18.52
CA LEU A 129 -12.47 -3.31 -19.59
C LEU A 129 -11.77 -3.49 -20.93
#